data_AF-A0A0X8FD32-F1
#
_entry.id   AF-A0A0X8FD32-F1
#
_cell.length_a   1.000
_cell.length_b   1.000
_cell.length_c   1.000
_cell.angle_alpha   90.00
_cell.angle_beta   90.00
_cell.angle_gamma   90.00
#
_symmetry.space_group_name_H-M   'P 1'
#
loop_
_entity.id
_entity.type
_entity.pdbx_description
1 polymer ?
#
loop_
_entity_poly.entity_id
_entity_poly.type
_entity_poly.pdbx_seq_one_letter_code
_entity_poly.pdbx_strand_id
1 'polypeptide(L)'
;MKSLKELEEAHQAAQEVLIHLDKGIELLQSASKWGMWDLLGGDFLPSLIKRRRIQAANQEIESLAQSLRYLNQELADVSMALPQGMSDGLKDNFLDTWFDNVFTDARVQSDIKDQLQAMQRMRRSISQVKANLGQQIKEY
;
A
#
# COMPACT_ATOMS: atom_id res chain seq x y z
N MET A 1 28.32 8.16 -4.65
CA MET A 1 28.64 7.58 -3.32
C MET A 1 27.39 7.76 -2.49
N LYS A 2 26.88 6.72 -1.85
CA LYS A 2 25.72 6.85 -0.95
C LYS A 2 26.12 7.79 0.20
N SER A 3 25.34 8.83 0.47
CA SER A 3 25.54 9.67 1.67
C SER A 3 24.64 9.19 2.81
N LEU A 4 25.05 9.46 4.06
CA LEU A 4 24.21 9.19 5.24
C LEU A 4 22.83 9.85 5.11
N LYS A 5 22.79 11.07 4.56
CA LYS A 5 21.55 11.82 4.32
C LYS A 5 20.60 11.07 3.38
N GLU A 6 21.10 10.57 2.25
CA GLU A 6 20.29 9.81 1.28
C GLU A 6 19.76 8.49 1.89
N LEU A 7 20.54 7.83 2.75
CA LEU A 7 20.08 6.63 3.48
C LEU A 7 18.95 6.96 4.46
N GLU A 8 19.04 8.08 5.17
CA GLU A 8 17.99 8.57 6.06
C GLU A 8 16.72 8.95 5.29
N GLU A 9 16.85 9.64 4.15
CA GLU A 9 15.75 10.01 3.26
C GLU A 9 15.02 8.76 2.73
N ALA A 10 15.76 7.75 2.26
CA ALA A 10 15.20 6.46 1.85
C ALA A 10 14.52 5.71 3.01
N HIS A 11 15.10 5.73 4.22
CA HIS A 11 14.51 5.10 5.40
C HIS A 11 13.20 5.77 5.81
N GLN A 12 13.15 7.11 5.72
CA GLN A 12 11.95 7.89 6.01
C GLN A 12 10.86 7.64 4.96
N ALA A 13 11.21 7.63 3.67
CA ALA A 13 10.29 7.27 2.60
C ALA A 13 9.70 5.86 2.77
N ALA A 14 10.51 4.90 3.24
CA ALA A 14 10.04 3.54 3.50
C ALA A 14 9.04 3.50 4.67
N GLN A 15 9.22 4.36 5.68
CA GLN A 15 8.28 4.51 6.78
C GLN A 15 6.93 5.09 6.31
N GLU A 16 6.94 6.12 5.47
CA GLU A 16 5.71 6.71 4.93
C GLU A 16 4.90 5.69 4.12
N VAL A 17 5.56 4.89 3.28
CA VAL A 17 4.90 3.80 2.56
C VAL A 17 4.23 2.80 3.51
N LEU A 18 4.89 2.42 4.60
CA LEU A 18 4.31 1.50 5.59
C LEU A 18 3.07 2.08 6.27
N ILE A 19 3.06 3.39 6.57
CA ILE A 19 1.91 4.07 7.16
C ILE A 19 0.69 3.97 6.23
N HIS A 20 0.86 4.28 4.94
CA HIS A 20 -0.24 4.20 3.98
C HIS A 20 -0.68 2.77 3.69
N LEU A 21 0.24 1.80 3.66
CA LEU A 21 -0.10 0.38 3.56
C LEU A 21 -0.94 -0.10 4.75
N ASP A 22 -0.57 0.30 5.97
CA ASP A 22 -1.31 -0.09 7.18
C ASP A 22 -2.73 0.46 7.18
N LYS A 23 -2.90 1.74 6.80
CA LYS A 23 -4.22 2.36 6.65
C LYS A 23 -5.06 1.67 5.56
N GLY A 24 -4.48 1.39 4.39
CA GLY A 24 -5.19 0.72 3.31
C GLY A 24 -5.60 -0.72 3.67
N ILE A 25 -4.74 -1.45 4.40
CA ILE A 25 -5.06 -2.76 4.96
C ILE A 25 -6.25 -2.68 5.92
N GLU A 26 -6.27 -1.68 6.82
CA GLU A 26 -7.38 -1.47 7.76
C GLU A 26 -8.70 -1.18 7.03
N LEU A 27 -8.66 -0.33 5.99
CA LEU A 27 -9.80 0.00 5.16
C LEU A 27 -10.37 -1.25 4.45
N LEU A 28 -9.53 -2.09 3.86
CA LEU A 28 -9.96 -3.33 3.20
C LEU A 28 -10.51 -4.36 4.20
N GLN A 29 -9.90 -4.48 5.37
CA GLN A 29 -10.42 -5.34 6.45
C GLN A 29 -11.79 -4.85 6.94
N SER A 30 -12.00 -3.54 7.00
CA SER A 30 -13.32 -2.96 7.28
C SER A 30 -14.29 -3.31 6.15
N ALA A 31 -13.93 -3.04 4.89
CA ALA A 31 -14.74 -3.32 3.70
C ALA A 31 -15.18 -4.79 3.60
N SER A 32 -14.27 -5.73 3.85
CA SER A 32 -14.57 -7.17 3.88
C SER A 32 -15.62 -7.53 4.93
N LYS A 33 -15.67 -6.81 6.06
CA LYS A 33 -16.70 -7.01 7.09
C LYS A 33 -18.04 -6.44 6.63
N TRP A 34 -18.07 -5.28 5.99
CA TRP A 34 -19.28 -4.67 5.41
C TRP A 34 -19.95 -5.52 4.34
N GLY A 35 -19.18 -6.17 3.46
CA GLY A 35 -19.73 -7.12 2.47
C GLY A 35 -20.47 -8.31 3.09
N MET A 36 -20.06 -8.76 4.29
CA MET A 36 -20.81 -9.77 5.03
C MET A 36 -22.11 -9.23 5.63
N TRP A 37 -22.17 -7.94 5.99
CA TRP A 37 -23.41 -7.31 6.50
C TRP A 37 -24.48 -7.16 5.41
N ASP A 38 -24.10 -6.87 4.15
CA ASP A 38 -25.04 -6.82 3.01
C ASP A 38 -25.67 -8.22 2.73
N LEU A 39 -24.99 -9.33 3.05
CA LEU A 39 -25.49 -10.71 2.88
C LEU A 39 -26.34 -11.22 4.06
N LEU A 40 -26.24 -10.60 5.23
CA LEU A 40 -26.99 -10.98 6.44
C LEU A 40 -28.34 -10.25 6.60
N GLY A 41 -28.78 -9.50 5.58
CA GLY A 41 -30.18 -9.07 5.44
C GLY A 41 -30.53 -7.67 6.00
N GLY A 42 -29.59 -6.72 6.02
CA GLY A 42 -29.84 -5.35 6.49
C GLY A 42 -29.63 -4.29 5.42
N ASP A 43 -30.67 -3.94 4.68
CA ASP A 43 -30.70 -2.95 3.58
C ASP A 43 -30.55 -1.48 4.04
N PHE A 44 -29.64 -1.18 4.98
CA PHE A 44 -29.65 0.10 5.72
C PHE A 44 -28.30 0.79 5.88
N LEU A 45 -27.36 0.61 4.95
CA LEU A 45 -26.23 1.55 4.82
C LEU A 45 -26.57 2.63 3.79
N PRO A 46 -26.72 3.90 4.20
CA PRO A 46 -26.97 4.98 3.26
C PRO A 46 -25.87 5.04 2.20
N SER A 47 -26.28 5.20 0.94
CA SER A 47 -25.37 5.38 -0.21
C SER A 47 -24.30 6.46 0.03
N LEU A 48 -24.63 7.49 0.81
CA LEU A 48 -23.71 8.55 1.24
C LEU A 48 -22.55 8.04 2.13
N ILE A 49 -22.82 7.10 3.04
CA ILE A 49 -21.77 6.48 3.88
C ILE A 49 -20.88 5.59 3.02
N LYS A 50 -21.46 4.81 2.10
CA LYS A 50 -20.69 4.02 1.12
C LYS A 50 -19.78 4.94 0.29
N ARG A 51 -20.32 6.05 -0.25
CA ARG A 51 -19.57 7.03 -1.06
C ARG A 51 -18.44 7.71 -0.30
N ARG A 52 -18.65 8.16 0.94
CA ARG A 52 -17.60 8.78 1.76
C ARG A 52 -16.45 7.84 2.07
N ARG A 53 -16.75 6.56 2.34
CA ARG A 53 -15.72 5.54 2.60
C ARG A 53 -14.92 5.20 1.36
N ILE A 54 -15.56 5.12 0.20
CA ILE A 54 -14.87 4.94 -1.08
C ILE A 54 -13.96 6.15 -1.36
N GLN A 55 -14.43 7.37 -1.11
CA GLN A 55 -13.59 8.57 -1.25
C GLN A 55 -12.38 8.56 -0.31
N ALA A 56 -12.58 8.19 0.96
CA ALA A 56 -11.49 8.08 1.93
C ALA A 56 -10.47 7.00 1.53
N ALA A 57 -10.96 5.86 1.00
CA ALA A 57 -10.07 4.86 0.43
C ALA A 57 -9.26 5.45 -0.71
N ASN A 58 -9.91 6.02 -1.73
CA ASN A 58 -9.28 6.65 -2.91
C ASN A 58 -8.14 7.61 -2.53
N GLN A 59 -8.35 8.45 -1.51
CA GLN A 59 -7.33 9.38 -0.99
C GLN A 59 -6.11 8.67 -0.39
N GLU A 60 -6.32 7.63 0.40
CA GLU A 60 -5.20 6.89 1.01
C GLU A 60 -4.36 6.14 -0.05
N ILE A 61 -4.96 5.75 -1.17
CA ILE A 61 -4.20 5.08 -2.25
C ILE A 61 -3.43 6.08 -3.08
N GLU A 62 -4.01 7.23 -3.39
CA GLU A 62 -3.26 8.30 -4.04
C GLU A 62 -2.01 8.64 -3.23
N SER A 63 -2.17 8.70 -1.91
CA SER A 63 -1.06 8.90 -0.98
C SER A 63 -0.06 7.74 -1.02
N LEU A 64 -0.52 6.48 -0.95
CA LEU A 64 0.34 5.29 -1.07
C LEU A 64 1.14 5.29 -2.38
N ALA A 65 0.48 5.60 -3.50
CA ALA A 65 1.10 5.64 -4.82
C ALA A 65 2.19 6.71 -4.89
N GLN A 66 1.91 7.89 -4.33
CA GLN A 66 2.89 8.96 -4.24
C GLN A 66 4.08 8.55 -3.38
N SER A 67 3.86 7.97 -2.21
CA SER A 67 4.94 7.51 -1.32
C SER A 67 5.76 6.37 -1.92
N LEU A 68 5.14 5.45 -2.68
CA LEU A 68 5.85 4.37 -3.38
C LEU A 68 6.72 4.87 -4.54
N ARG A 69 6.27 5.90 -5.25
CA ARG A 69 7.07 6.61 -6.26
C ARG A 69 8.25 7.31 -5.60
N TYR A 70 8.00 8.03 -4.52
CA TYR A 70 9.03 8.73 -3.77
C TYR A 70 10.09 7.77 -3.20
N LEU A 71 9.66 6.68 -2.56
CA LEU A 71 10.57 5.61 -2.11
C LEU A 71 11.38 5.01 -3.26
N ASN A 72 10.82 4.90 -4.47
CA ASN A 72 11.59 4.39 -5.62
C ASN A 72 12.79 5.29 -5.92
N GLN A 73 12.53 6.59 -5.95
CA GLN A 73 13.51 7.60 -6.28
C GLN A 73 14.65 7.58 -5.25
N GLU A 74 14.30 7.61 -3.97
CA GLU A 74 15.29 7.59 -2.89
C GLU A 74 16.11 6.29 -2.88
N LEU A 75 15.49 5.14 -3.16
CA LEU A 75 16.22 3.87 -3.27
C LEU A 75 17.21 3.85 -4.44
N ALA A 76 16.83 4.43 -5.59
CA ALA A 76 17.70 4.56 -6.75
C ALA A 76 18.94 5.40 -6.43
N ASP A 77 18.78 6.49 -5.68
CA ASP A 77 19.87 7.38 -5.27
C ASP A 77 20.89 6.66 -4.38
N VAL A 78 20.43 5.74 -3.51
CA VAL A 78 21.31 4.90 -2.67
C VAL A 78 21.70 3.58 -3.33
N SER A 79 21.56 3.43 -4.64
CA SER A 79 21.90 2.20 -5.40
C SER A 79 21.31 0.92 -4.78
N MET A 80 20.16 1.03 -4.11
CA MET A 80 19.38 -0.11 -3.65
C MET A 80 18.17 -0.23 -4.55
N ALA A 81 17.85 -1.45 -4.95
CA ALA A 81 16.57 -1.71 -5.57
C ALA A 81 15.62 -2.28 -4.51
N LEU A 82 14.32 -2.14 -4.73
CA LEU A 82 13.37 -3.03 -4.07
C LEU A 82 13.74 -4.49 -4.40
N PRO A 83 13.46 -5.46 -3.51
CA PRO A 83 13.77 -6.87 -3.75
C PRO A 83 13.29 -7.35 -5.12
N GLN A 84 14.05 -8.22 -5.80
CA GLN A 84 13.63 -8.82 -7.08
C GLN A 84 12.24 -9.47 -6.90
N GLY A 85 11.23 -8.92 -7.58
CA GLY A 85 9.83 -9.13 -7.26
C GLY A 85 9.07 -7.86 -6.81
N MET A 86 9.66 -6.68 -6.98
CA MET A 86 9.04 -5.33 -6.95
C MET A 86 9.72 -4.42 -8.00
N SER A 87 10.03 -4.94 -9.18
CA SER A 87 10.57 -4.12 -10.29
C SER A 87 9.56 -3.06 -10.72
N ASP A 88 9.97 -2.06 -11.51
CA ASP A 88 9.14 -0.94 -11.98
C ASP A 88 7.75 -1.37 -12.49
N GLY A 89 7.67 -2.52 -13.19
CA GLY A 89 6.41 -3.09 -13.65
C GLY A 89 5.45 -3.59 -12.55
N LEU A 90 5.89 -3.87 -11.33
CA LEU A 90 5.03 -4.24 -10.20
C LEU A 90 4.47 -3.04 -9.46
N LYS A 91 5.03 -1.84 -9.61
CA LYS A 91 4.42 -0.62 -9.06
C LYS A 91 3.29 -0.15 -9.93
N ASP A 92 3.54 -0.04 -11.22
CA ASP A 92 2.52 0.32 -12.19
C ASP A 92 1.47 -0.78 -12.25
N ASN A 93 1.84 -2.07 -12.34
CA ASN A 93 0.84 -3.14 -12.30
C ASN A 93 0.17 -3.28 -10.93
N PHE A 94 0.84 -3.08 -9.78
CA PHE A 94 0.15 -3.14 -8.49
C PHE A 94 -0.85 -2.00 -8.37
N LEU A 95 -0.45 -0.77 -8.72
CA LEU A 95 -1.35 0.37 -8.70
C LEU A 95 -2.49 0.14 -9.69
N ASP A 96 -2.22 -0.13 -10.97
CA ASP A 96 -3.24 -0.34 -12.00
C ASP A 96 -4.17 -1.54 -11.67
N THR A 97 -3.63 -2.66 -11.19
CA THR A 97 -4.42 -3.87 -10.82
C THR A 97 -5.19 -3.68 -9.50
N TRP A 98 -4.66 -2.90 -8.56
CA TRP A 98 -5.35 -2.51 -7.33
C TRP A 98 -6.47 -1.49 -7.63
N PHE A 99 -6.23 -0.53 -8.51
CA PHE A 99 -7.15 0.55 -8.87
C PHE A 99 -8.34 0.07 -9.69
N ASP A 100 -8.13 -0.77 -10.71
CA ASP A 100 -9.23 -1.18 -11.60
C ASP A 100 -10.17 -2.21 -10.95
N ASN A 101 -9.66 -3.13 -10.13
CA ASN A 101 -10.43 -4.30 -9.71
C ASN A 101 -11.08 -4.20 -8.30
N VAL A 102 -10.52 -3.43 -7.35
CA VAL A 102 -11.04 -3.49 -5.95
C VAL A 102 -12.29 -2.70 -5.74
N PHE A 103 -12.34 -1.47 -6.27
CA PHE A 103 -13.43 -0.53 -6.00
C PHE A 103 -14.46 -0.52 -7.13
N THR A 104 -14.05 -0.86 -8.35
CA THR A 104 -14.93 -0.96 -9.52
C THR A 104 -15.67 -2.30 -9.54
N ASP A 105 -14.98 -3.40 -9.19
CA ASP A 105 -15.49 -4.78 -9.24
C ASP A 105 -15.81 -5.39 -7.86
N ALA A 106 -15.95 -4.56 -6.81
CA ALA A 106 -16.33 -4.95 -5.43
C ALA A 106 -17.66 -5.75 -5.28
N ARG A 107 -18.25 -6.23 -6.38
CA ARG A 107 -19.29 -7.25 -6.43
C ARG A 107 -18.85 -8.60 -5.88
N VAL A 108 -17.56 -8.93 -5.79
CA VAL A 108 -17.12 -10.27 -5.36
C VAL A 108 -16.18 -10.20 -4.15
N GLN A 109 -16.59 -10.83 -3.05
CA GLN A 109 -15.86 -10.88 -1.77
C GLN A 109 -14.45 -11.53 -1.87
N SER A 110 -14.19 -12.32 -2.91
CA SER A 110 -12.88 -12.93 -3.20
C SER A 110 -11.80 -11.88 -3.42
N ASP A 111 -12.15 -10.80 -4.11
CA ASP A 111 -11.17 -9.85 -4.64
C ASP A 111 -10.58 -9.00 -3.50
N ILE A 112 -11.41 -8.65 -2.51
CA ILE A 112 -10.97 -7.96 -1.28
C ILE A 112 -9.94 -8.80 -0.51
N LYS A 113 -10.13 -10.12 -0.44
CA LYS A 113 -9.23 -11.02 0.30
C LYS A 113 -7.87 -11.15 -0.39
N ASP A 114 -7.85 -11.31 -1.70
CA ASP A 114 -6.61 -11.45 -2.47
C ASP A 114 -5.79 -10.16 -2.44
N GLN A 115 -6.47 -9.02 -2.48
CA GLN A 115 -5.89 -7.69 -2.36
C GLN A 115 -5.31 -7.44 -0.97
N LEU A 116 -6.03 -7.82 0.08
CA LEU A 116 -5.50 -7.78 1.45
C LEU A 116 -4.21 -8.59 1.59
N GLN A 117 -4.16 -9.79 1.00
CA GLN A 117 -2.94 -10.60 1.01
C GLN A 117 -1.79 -9.95 0.22
N ALA A 118 -2.08 -9.33 -0.93
CA ALA A 118 -1.09 -8.60 -1.72
C ALA A 118 -0.49 -7.42 -0.94
N MET A 119 -1.33 -6.62 -0.28
CA MET A 119 -0.87 -5.50 0.56
C MET A 119 -0.01 -5.97 1.73
N GLN A 120 -0.38 -7.08 2.37
CA GLN A 120 0.42 -7.67 3.43
C GLN A 120 1.79 -8.18 2.93
N ARG A 121 1.85 -8.76 1.71
CA ARG A 121 3.11 -9.14 1.06
C ARG A 121 3.99 -7.91 0.77
N MET A 122 3.38 -6.85 0.25
CA MET A 122 4.08 -5.59 -0.02
C MET A 122 4.63 -4.98 1.27
N ARG A 123 3.80 -4.86 2.30
CA ARG A 123 4.20 -4.36 3.62
C ARG A 123 5.39 -5.11 4.19
N ARG A 124 5.39 -6.45 4.13
CA ARG A 124 6.53 -7.27 4.58
C ARG A 124 7.81 -6.94 3.81
N SER A 125 7.71 -6.77 2.50
CA SER A 125 8.86 -6.45 1.64
C SER A 125 9.42 -5.05 1.94
N ILE A 126 8.56 -4.04 2.09
CA ILE A 126 8.98 -2.69 2.46
C ILE A 126 9.56 -2.65 3.88
N SER A 127 9.02 -3.45 4.80
CA SER A 127 9.58 -3.58 6.16
C SER A 127 11.01 -4.12 6.14
N GLN A 128 11.31 -5.09 5.26
CA GLN A 128 12.66 -5.61 5.07
C GLN A 128 13.61 -4.55 4.50
N VAL A 129 13.14 -3.76 3.52
CA VAL A 129 13.91 -2.65 2.94
C VAL A 129 14.24 -1.62 4.01
N LYS A 130 13.25 -1.21 4.82
CA LYS A 130 13.45 -0.28 5.94
C LYS A 130 14.47 -0.82 6.94
N ALA A 131 14.38 -2.10 7.31
CA ALA A 131 15.34 -2.72 8.24
C ALA A 131 16.77 -2.70 7.69
N ASN A 132 16.95 -3.02 6.40
CA ASN A 132 18.25 -2.99 5.74
C ASN A 132 18.84 -1.58 5.66
N LEU A 133 18.01 -0.57 5.39
CA LEU A 133 18.39 0.85 5.42
C LEU A 133 18.84 1.25 6.83
N GLY A 134 18.07 0.89 7.86
CA GLY A 134 18.40 1.17 9.25
C GLY A 134 19.67 0.47 9.73
N GLN A 135 20.04 -0.68 9.16
CA GLN A 135 21.33 -1.31 9.42
C GLN A 135 22.49 -0.54 8.77
N GLN A 136 22.37 -0.18 7.48
CA GLN A 136 23.40 0.59 6.78
C GLN A 136 23.65 1.96 7.43
N ILE A 137 22.62 2.63 7.94
CA ILE A 137 22.74 3.89 8.68
C ILE A 137 23.59 3.72 9.95
N LYS A 138 23.46 2.59 10.66
CA LYS A 138 24.23 2.32 11.89
C LYS A 138 25.69 1.98 11.64
N GLU A 139 26.00 1.46 10.45
CA GLU A 139 27.33 1.04 10.03
C GLU A 139 28.14 2.16 9.36
N TYR A 140 27.48 3.30 9.09
CA TYR A 140 28.07 4.51 8.50
C TYR A 140 28.76 5.36 9.56
#